data_AF-A0A2E2ECU8-F1
#
_entry.id   AF-A0A2E2ECU8-F1
#
_cell.length_a   1.000
_cell.length_b   1.000
_cell.length_c   1.000
_cell.angle_alpha   90.00
_cell.angle_beta   90.00
_cell.angle_gamma   90.00
#
_symmetry.space_group_name_H-M   'P 1'
#
loop_
_entity.id
_entity.type
_entity.pdbx_description
1 polymer ?
#
loop_
_entity_poly.entity_id
_entity_poly.type
_entity_poly.pdbx_seq_one_letter_code
_entity_poly.pdbx_strand_id
1 'polypeptide(L)'
;MVRKRKKQNPFFKYLSDKLFTSHTLPLIFVVSILGIMFVLIRMKGIEQDYQYNDIAKRIKVQKIQNKELKAKRARELSVKRLKAYAKKYNLNEPDEKRIIIIP
;
A
#
# COMPACT_ATOMS: atom_id res chain seq x y z
N MET A 1 31.99 22.72 -55.27
CA MET A 1 31.44 22.57 -53.90
C MET A 1 32.36 21.66 -53.08
N VAL A 2 33.16 22.23 -52.19
CA VAL A 2 34.10 21.46 -51.34
C VAL A 2 33.33 20.90 -50.13
N ARG A 3 33.13 19.58 -50.10
CA ARG A 3 32.55 18.89 -48.93
C ARG A 3 33.53 18.98 -47.75
N LYS A 4 33.24 19.86 -46.78
CA LYS A 4 33.96 19.92 -45.49
C LYS A 4 33.84 18.55 -44.80
N ARG A 5 34.95 17.81 -44.69
CA ARG A 5 35.03 16.61 -43.83
C ARG A 5 34.86 17.06 -42.38
N LYS A 6 33.74 16.68 -41.76
CA LYS A 6 33.51 16.82 -40.31
C LYS A 6 34.67 16.13 -39.58
N LYS A 7 35.47 16.88 -38.81
CA LYS A 7 36.40 16.33 -37.81
C LYS A 7 35.57 15.48 -36.84
N GLN A 8 35.59 14.17 -37.00
CA GLN A 8 35.03 13.25 -36.01
C GLN A 8 36.02 13.17 -34.84
N ASN A 9 35.50 13.30 -33.61
CA ASN A 9 36.32 13.22 -32.41
C ASN A 9 36.96 11.82 -32.32
N PRO A 10 38.29 11.72 -32.14
CA PRO A 10 39.00 10.44 -32.16
C PRO A 10 38.53 9.49 -31.05
N PHE A 11 38.06 10.04 -29.94
CA PHE A 11 37.50 9.30 -28.82
C PHE A 11 36.19 8.58 -29.18
N PHE A 12 35.29 9.25 -29.92
CA PHE A 12 34.03 8.65 -30.36
C PHE A 12 34.26 7.51 -31.36
N LYS A 13 35.26 7.65 -32.22
CA LYS A 13 35.62 6.62 -33.20
C LYS A 13 36.19 5.37 -32.54
N TYR A 14 37.07 5.55 -31.55
CA TYR A 14 37.62 4.45 -30.77
C TYR A 14 36.56 3.73 -29.92
N LEU A 15 35.62 4.50 -29.37
CA LEU A 15 34.50 3.95 -28.60
C LEU A 15 33.51 3.20 -29.50
N SER A 16 33.17 3.74 -30.67
CA SER A 16 32.31 3.04 -31.63
C SER A 16 32.96 1.74 -32.11
N ASP A 17 34.24 1.77 -32.48
CA ASP A 17 34.93 0.59 -33.04
C ASP A 17 35.04 -0.56 -32.02
N LYS A 18 35.13 -0.23 -30.73
CA LYS A 18 35.19 -1.23 -29.64
C LYS A 18 33.82 -1.69 -29.15
N LEU A 19 32.78 -0.85 -29.23
CA LEU A 19 31.42 -1.20 -28.81
C LEU A 19 30.66 -1.99 -29.91
N PHE A 20 30.94 -1.72 -31.20
CA PHE A 20 30.33 -2.41 -32.35
C PHE A 20 31.03 -3.72 -32.75
N THR A 21 31.65 -4.41 -31.80
CA THR A 21 32.16 -5.78 -32.04
C THR A 21 31.03 -6.79 -31.80
N SER A 22 30.92 -7.82 -32.64
CA SER A 22 29.84 -8.84 -32.61
C SER A 22 29.64 -9.49 -31.23
N HIS A 23 30.71 -9.60 -30.43
CA HIS A 23 30.67 -10.22 -29.10
C HIS A 23 30.40 -9.24 -27.94
N THR A 24 30.76 -7.95 -28.08
CA THR A 24 30.62 -6.95 -27.00
C THR A 24 29.23 -6.30 -26.98
N LEU A 25 28.59 -6.22 -28.16
CA LEU A 25 27.27 -5.59 -28.32
C LEU A 25 26.16 -6.30 -27.52
N PRO A 26 26.04 -7.65 -27.52
CA PRO A 26 25.07 -8.35 -26.66
C PRO A 26 25.29 -8.08 -25.16
N LEU A 27 26.54 -7.97 -24.71
CA LEU A 27 26.88 -7.76 -23.31
C LEU A 27 26.41 -6.38 -22.82
N ILE A 28 26.54 -5.34 -23.66
CA ILE A 28 26.04 -4.00 -23.36
C ILE A 28 24.51 -4.00 -23.24
N PHE A 29 23.81 -4.76 -24.09
CA PHE A 29 22.36 -4.90 -23.99
C PHE A 29 21.95 -5.62 -22.70
N VAL A 30 22.65 -6.66 -22.28
CA VAL A 30 22.35 -7.34 -21.01
C VAL A 30 22.53 -6.39 -19.83
N VAL A 31 23.64 -5.64 -19.79
CA VAL A 31 23.91 -4.67 -18.72
C VAL A 31 22.90 -3.52 -18.74
N SER A 32 22.49 -3.04 -19.91
CA SER A 32 21.48 -1.99 -20.00
C SER A 32 20.10 -2.47 -19.54
N ILE A 33 19.71 -3.70 -19.89
CA ILE A 33 18.46 -4.33 -19.40
C ILE A 33 18.49 -4.49 -17.89
N LEU A 34 19.61 -4.97 -17.32
CA LEU A 34 19.78 -5.08 -15.87
C LEU A 34 19.69 -3.72 -15.17
N GLY A 35 20.29 -2.69 -15.75
CA GLY A 35 20.22 -1.31 -15.25
C GLY A 35 18.79 -0.77 -15.23
N ILE A 36 18.04 -0.95 -16.33
CA ILE A 36 16.64 -0.54 -16.41
C ILE A 36 15.80 -1.31 -15.39
N MET A 37 16.00 -2.63 -15.27
CA MET A 37 15.28 -3.48 -14.33
C MET A 37 15.52 -3.04 -12.89
N PHE A 38 16.77 -2.71 -12.52
CA PHE A 38 17.09 -2.20 -11.20
C PHE A 38 16.33 -0.91 -10.87
N VAL A 39 16.31 0.06 -11.80
CA VAL A 39 15.58 1.33 -11.60
C VAL A 39 14.08 1.08 -11.44
N LEU A 40 13.49 0.21 -12.26
CA LEU A 40 12.08 -0.14 -12.17
C LEU A 40 11.72 -0.81 -10.84
N ILE A 41 12.56 -1.74 -10.36
CA ILE A 41 12.36 -2.37 -9.05
C ILE A 41 12.41 -1.33 -7.94
N ARG A 42 13.36 -0.38 -7.99
CA ARG A 42 13.47 0.68 -6.98
C ARG A 42 12.27 1.61 -6.98
N MET A 43 11.79 2.04 -8.16
CA MET A 43 10.59 2.87 -8.27
C MET A 43 9.35 2.14 -7.76
N LYS A 44 9.18 0.88 -8.13
CA LYS A 44 8.04 0.07 -7.70
C LYS A 44 8.04 -0.19 -6.19
N GLY A 45 9.22 -0.37 -5.59
CA GLY A 45 9.35 -0.49 -4.14
C GLY A 45 8.89 0.76 -3.39
N ILE A 46 9.20 1.95 -3.93
CA ILE A 46 8.75 3.23 -3.35
C ILE A 46 7.23 3.36 -3.44
N GLU A 47 6.64 3.04 -4.60
CA GLU A 47 5.18 3.07 -4.78
C GLU A 47 4.45 2.14 -3.80
N GLN A 48 4.97 0.91 -3.64
CA GLN A 48 4.41 -0.07 -2.70
C GLN A 48 4.47 0.42 -1.25
N ASP A 49 5.57 1.08 -0.85
CA ASP A 49 5.71 1.62 0.50
C ASP A 49 4.69 2.74 0.78
N TYR A 50 4.43 3.61 -0.20
CA TYR A 50 3.38 4.62 -0.08
C TYR A 50 1.99 3.99 0.09
N GLN A 51 1.65 3.00 -0.74
CA GLN A 51 0.36 2.31 -0.63
C GLN A 51 0.23 1.58 0.72
N TYR A 52 1.31 0.93 1.18
CA TYR A 52 1.33 0.25 2.47
C TYR A 52 1.10 1.22 3.63
N ASN A 53 1.78 2.37 3.62
CA ASN A 53 1.63 3.38 4.66
C ASN A 53 0.19 3.92 4.74
N ASP A 54 -0.45 4.14 3.59
CA ASP A 54 -1.84 4.60 3.56
C ASP A 54 -2.81 3.55 4.11
N ILE A 55 -2.62 2.28 3.77
CA ILE A 55 -3.41 1.18 4.32
C ILE A 55 -3.18 1.06 5.82
N ALA A 56 -1.92 1.12 6.29
CA ALA A 56 -1.57 1.03 7.70
C ALA A 56 -2.21 2.16 8.52
N LYS A 57 -2.24 3.38 8.00
CA LYS A 57 -2.94 4.52 8.63
C LYS A 57 -4.44 4.24 8.76
N ARG A 58 -5.10 3.75 7.71
CA ARG A 58 -6.53 3.42 7.75
C ARG A 58 -6.84 2.34 8.78
N ILE A 59 -6.03 1.27 8.83
CA ILE A 59 -6.17 0.20 9.83
C ILE A 59 -6.04 0.76 11.24
N LYS A 60 -5.09 1.68 11.47
CA LYS A 60 -4.90 2.31 12.78
C LYS A 60 -6.14 3.11 13.22
N VAL A 61 -6.72 3.90 12.32
CA VAL A 61 -7.96 4.66 12.57
C VAL A 61 -9.12 3.70 12.87
N GLN A 62 -9.33 2.69 12.03
CA GLN A 62 -10.39 1.70 12.23
C GLN A 62 -10.24 0.95 13.55
N LYS A 63 -9.00 0.63 13.96
CA LYS A 63 -8.72 -0.01 15.25
C LYS A 63 -9.13 0.87 16.43
N ILE A 64 -8.89 2.18 16.35
CA ILE A 64 -9.32 3.13 17.39
C ILE A 64 -10.85 3.23 17.41
N GLN A 65 -11.48 3.42 16.25
CA GLN A 65 -12.94 3.46 16.14
C GLN A 65 -13.60 2.20 16.67
N ASN A 66 -13.04 1.01 16.40
CA ASN A 66 -13.56 -0.24 16.92
C ASN A 66 -13.44 -0.32 18.45
N LYS A 67 -12.34 0.16 19.05
CA LYS A 67 -12.22 0.28 20.51
C LYS A 67 -13.30 1.19 21.09
N GLU A 68 -13.52 2.35 20.48
CA GLU A 68 -14.56 3.29 20.91
C GLU A 68 -15.97 2.71 20.76
N LEU A 69 -16.27 2.05 19.65
CA LEU A 69 -17.54 1.37 19.41
C LEU A 69 -17.80 0.26 20.42
N LYS A 70 -16.77 -0.54 20.76
CA LYS A 70 -16.87 -1.56 21.82
C LYS A 70 -17.15 -0.92 23.19
N ALA A 71 -16.46 0.16 23.52
CA ALA A 71 -16.69 0.90 24.76
C ALA A 71 -18.11 1.51 24.81
N LYS A 72 -18.58 2.09 23.69
CA LYS A 72 -19.94 2.62 23.56
C LYS A 72 -20.98 1.51 23.71
N ARG A 73 -20.78 0.37 23.05
CA ARG A 73 -21.65 -0.81 23.16
C ARG A 73 -21.75 -1.28 24.61
N ALA A 74 -20.62 -1.41 25.31
CA ALA A 74 -20.61 -1.78 26.73
C ALA A 74 -21.35 -0.75 27.60
N ARG A 75 -21.19 0.55 27.31
CA ARG A 75 -21.90 1.62 28.03
C ARG A 75 -23.42 1.55 27.81
N GLU A 76 -23.88 1.34 26.58
CA GLU A 76 -25.32 1.21 26.29
C GLU A 76 -25.93 -0.08 26.86
N LEU A 77 -25.15 -1.15 26.94
CA LEU A 77 -25.54 -2.41 27.61
C LEU A 77 -25.40 -2.35 29.14
N SER A 78 -25.02 -1.22 29.72
CA SER A 78 -24.97 -1.08 31.18
C SER A 78 -26.38 -1.15 31.77
N VAL A 79 -26.52 -1.76 32.96
CA VAL A 79 -27.81 -1.91 33.65
C VAL A 79 -28.54 -0.56 33.79
N LYS A 80 -27.80 0.52 34.06
CA LYS A 80 -28.36 1.88 34.17
C LYS A 80 -29.02 2.34 32.86
N ARG A 81 -28.35 2.13 31.71
CA ARG A 81 -28.87 2.49 30.38
C ARG A 81 -30.01 1.57 29.98
N LEU A 82 -29.89 0.27 30.22
CA LEU A 82 -30.94 -0.71 29.95
C LEU A 82 -32.24 -0.39 30.72
N LYS A 83 -32.15 -0.05 32.02
CA LYS A 83 -33.31 0.41 32.80
C LYS A 83 -33.91 1.71 32.27
N ALA A 84 -33.07 2.65 31.85
CA ALA A 84 -33.54 3.90 31.24
C ALA A 84 -34.27 3.65 29.91
N TYR A 85 -33.77 2.72 29.08
CA TYR A 85 -34.44 2.30 27.85
C TYR A 85 -35.75 1.56 28.14
N ALA A 86 -35.76 0.65 29.12
CA ALA A 86 -36.97 -0.06 29.53
C ALA A 86 -38.06 0.92 29.96
N LYS A 87 -37.71 1.92 30.78
CA LYS A 87 -38.63 2.99 31.18
C LYS A 87 -39.09 3.85 30.00
N LYS A 88 -38.19 4.20 29.08
CA LYS A 88 -38.52 5.04 27.91
C LYS A 88 -39.49 4.35 26.95
N TYR A 89 -39.38 3.04 26.80
CA TYR A 89 -40.19 2.25 25.87
C TYR A 89 -41.32 1.47 26.57
N ASN A 90 -41.59 1.74 27.86
CA ASN A 90 -42.59 1.03 28.68
C ASN A 90 -42.44 -0.50 28.63
N LEU A 91 -41.20 -0.99 28.63
CA LEU A 91 -40.90 -2.41 28.71
C LEU A 91 -40.99 -2.85 30.17
N ASN A 92 -41.89 -3.77 30.46
CA ASN A 92 -42.02 -4.41 31.77
C ASN A 92 -40.88 -5.44 31.97
N GLU A 93 -40.51 -5.68 33.24
CA GLU A 93 -39.57 -6.75 33.56
C GLU A 93 -40.10 -8.10 33.01
N PRO A 94 -39.25 -8.90 32.35
CA PRO A 94 -39.68 -10.15 31.77
C PRO A 94 -40.02 -11.15 32.88
N ASP A 95 -41.25 -11.64 32.85
CA ASP A 95 -41.74 -12.73 33.70
C ASP A 95 -40.99 -14.04 33.38
N GLU A 96 -40.99 -15.02 34.30
CA GLU A 96 -40.22 -16.28 34.18
C GLU A 96 -40.49 -17.03 32.86
N LYS A 97 -41.70 -16.88 32.30
CA LYS A 97 -42.12 -17.44 31.01
C LYS A 97 -41.45 -16.81 29.78
N ARG A 98 -40.79 -15.66 29.93
CA ARG A 98 -40.19 -14.87 28.83
C ARG A 98 -38.66 -14.91 28.83
N ILE A 99 -38.05 -15.60 29.78
CA ILE A 99 -36.59 -15.78 29.84
C ILE A 99 -36.21 -16.93 28.90
N ILE A 100 -35.55 -16.62 27.78
CA ILE A 100 -35.01 -17.63 26.87
C ILE A 100 -33.56 -17.89 27.28
N ILE A 101 -33.30 -19.07 27.86
CA ILE A 101 -31.94 -19.54 28.14
C ILE A 101 -31.42 -20.24 26.87
N ILE A 102 -30.37 -19.69 26.27
CA ILE A 102 -29.68 -20.32 25.12
C ILE A 102 -28.45 -21.05 25.70
N PRO A 103 -28.37 -22.40 25.56
CA PRO A 103 -27.25 -23.20 26.06
C PRO A 103 -25.95 -22.97 25.29
#